data_AF-A0ABD5DTT3-F1
#
_entry.id   AF-A0ABD5DTT3-F1
#
_cell.length_a   1.000
_cell.length_b   1.000
_cell.length_c   1.000
_cell.angle_alpha   90.00
_cell.angle_beta   90.00
_cell.angle_gamma   90.00
#
_symmetry.space_group_name_H-M   'P 1'
#
loop_
_entity.id
_entity.type
_entity.pdbx_description
1 polymer ?
#
loop_
_entity_poly.entity_id
_entity_poly.type
_entity_poly.pdbx_seq_one_letter_code
_entity_poly.pdbx_strand_id
1 'polypeptide(L)' 'GNLVYRKAARNFGPIMATAAKTTIVEVSQLVALGDLDPENIITPGIFVQRVFSLENLTAAQRA' A
#
# COMPACT_ATOMS: atom_id res chain seq x y z
N GLY A 1 -0.29 0.30 5.98
CA GLY A 1 0.81 1.28 5.84
C GLY A 1 1.98 0.62 5.13
N ASN A 2 2.53 -0.44 5.70
CA ASN A 2 3.54 -1.25 5.03
C ASN A 2 3.04 -1.84 3.70
N LEU A 3 3.93 -1.94 2.71
CA LEU A 3 3.60 -2.48 1.39
C LEU A 3 4.54 -3.61 0.98
N VAL A 4 3.91 -4.63 0.41
CA VAL A 4 4.55 -5.70 -0.35
C VAL A 4 4.12 -5.56 -1.82
N TYR A 5 4.93 -6.05 -2.74
CA TYR A 5 4.69 -5.89 -4.18
C TYR A 5 4.74 -7.23 -4.89
N ARG A 6 3.90 -7.39 -5.91
CA ARG A 6 3.86 -8.60 -6.73
C ARG A 6 4.75 -8.46 -7.96
N LYS A 7 5.88 -9.17 -7.97
CA LYS A 7 6.80 -9.25 -9.13
C LYS A 7 7.19 -7.85 -9.63
N ALA A 8 7.10 -7.60 -10.94
CA ALA A 8 7.48 -6.35 -11.58
C ALA A 8 6.61 -5.13 -11.19
N ALA A 9 5.52 -5.31 -10.42
CA ALA A 9 4.78 -4.19 -9.84
C ALA A 9 5.63 -3.41 -8.81
N ARG A 10 6.74 -4.00 -8.32
CA ARG A 10 7.76 -3.35 -7.48
C ARG A 10 8.71 -2.46 -8.30
N ASN A 11 8.20 -1.71 -9.27
CA ASN A 11 9.04 -0.88 -10.14
C ASN A 11 9.53 0.37 -9.40
N PHE A 12 8.97 1.55 -9.69
CA PHE A 12 9.35 2.81 -9.06
C PHE A 12 8.55 3.11 -7.78
N GLY A 13 7.55 2.28 -7.44
CA GLY A 13 6.70 2.49 -6.27
C GLY A 13 7.45 2.80 -4.97
N PRO A 14 8.43 1.98 -4.55
CA PRO A 14 9.18 2.24 -3.30
C PRO A 14 9.94 3.56 -3.32
N ILE A 15 10.65 3.87 -4.42
CA ILE A 15 11.44 5.11 -4.48
C ILE A 15 10.55 6.35 -4.54
N MET A 16 9.41 6.28 -5.24
CA MET A 16 8.41 7.36 -5.29
C MET A 16 7.81 7.62 -3.90
N ALA A 17 7.49 6.56 -3.14
CA ALA A 17 6.95 6.69 -1.80
C ALA A 17 7.91 7.40 -0.83
N THR A 18 9.22 7.16 -0.95
CA THR A 18 10.23 7.80 -0.10
C THR A 18 10.53 9.26 -0.46
N ALA A 19 10.24 9.67 -1.70
CA ALA A 19 10.59 10.99 -2.22
C ALA A 19 9.44 12.02 -2.14
N ALA A 20 8.24 11.59 -1.74
CA ALA A 20 7.07 12.45 -1.69
C ALA A 20 6.83 13.02 -0.28
N LYS A 21 6.33 14.26 -0.21
CA LYS A 21 5.80 14.84 1.04
C LYS A 21 4.55 14.11 1.52
N THR A 22 3.75 13.58 0.61
CA THR A 22 2.53 12.83 0.90
C THR A 22 2.34 11.73 -0.13
N THR A 23 2.37 10.49 0.36
CA THR A 23 2.21 9.25 -0.38
C THR A 23 0.84 8.68 -0.10
N ILE A 24 0.08 8.50 -1.17
CA ILE A 24 -1.20 7.80 -1.19
C ILE A 24 -1.01 6.56 -2.04
N VAL A 25 -1.38 5.39 -1.52
CA VAL A 25 -1.24 4.13 -2.25
C VAL A 25 -2.59 3.45 -2.45
N GLU A 26 -2.81 2.99 -3.67
CA GLU A 26 -3.86 2.03 -3.99
C GLU A 26 -3.29 0.62 -3.84
N VAL A 27 -4.02 -0.26 -3.15
CA VAL A 27 -3.64 -1.65 -2.95
C VAL A 27 -4.73 -2.58 -3.46
N SER A 28 -4.32 -3.74 -3.98
CA SER A 28 -5.25 -4.78 -4.41
C SER A 28 -5.88 -5.52 -3.22
N GLN A 29 -5.20 -5.56 -2.07
CA GLN A 29 -5.66 -6.24 -0.87
C GLN A 29 -5.18 -5.49 0.36
N LEU A 30 -6.09 -5.26 1.30
CA LEU A 30 -5.79 -4.79 2.65
C LEU A 30 -5.77 -6.01 3.59
N VAL A 31 -4.82 -6.04 4.53
CA VAL A 31 -4.70 -7.13 5.53
C VAL A 31 -4.60 -6.54 6.93
N ALA A 32 -4.81 -7.37 7.97
CA ALA A 32 -4.73 -6.93 9.34
C ALA A 32 -3.27 -6.70 9.77
N LEU A 33 -3.09 -6.03 10.91
CA LEU A 33 -1.77 -5.84 11.49
C LEU A 33 -1.17 -7.18 11.91
N GLY A 34 0.08 -7.43 11.49
CA GLY A 34 0.79 -8.68 11.75
C GLY A 34 0.68 -9.72 10.64
N ASP A 35 -0.25 -9.56 9.68
CA ASP A 35 -0.44 -10.53 8.59
C ASP A 35 0.65 -10.48 7.52
N LEU A 36 1.34 -9.33 7.38
CA LEU A 36 2.50 -9.21 6.49
C LEU A 36 3.76 -9.64 7.23
N ASP A 37 4.48 -10.60 6.65
CA ASP A 37 5.81 -10.99 7.10
C ASP A 37 6.78 -9.77 7.07
N PRO A 38 7.34 -9.37 8.23
CA PRO A 38 8.26 -8.23 8.33
C PRO A 38 9.45 -8.29 7.36
N GLU A 39 9.98 -9.48 7.07
CA GLU A 39 11.14 -9.65 6.17
C GLU A 39 10.79 -9.40 4.70
N ASN A 40 9.49 -9.42 4.38
CA ASN A 40 8.96 -9.19 3.04
C ASN A 40 8.41 -7.77 2.85
N ILE A 41 8.59 -6.85 3.80
CA ILE A 41 8.17 -5.45 3.67
C ILE A 41 9.18 -4.69 2.80
N ILE A 42 8.74 -4.20 1.64
CA ILE A 42 9.61 -3.44 0.73
C ILE A 42 9.51 -1.94 1.03
N THR A 43 8.29 -1.44 1.22
CA THR A 43 8.05 -0.02 1.55
C THR A 43 7.52 0.04 2.96
N PRO A 44 8.36 0.44 3.93
CA PRO A 44 7.92 0.63 5.31
C PRO A 44 6.81 1.68 5.39
N GLY A 45 5.85 1.44 6.29
CA GLY A 45 4.65 2.26 6.42
C GLY A 45 4.91 3.70 6.83
N ILE A 46 6.10 4.02 7.34
CA ILE A 46 6.51 5.40 7.64
C ILE A 46 6.50 6.31 6.40
N PHE A 47 6.68 5.73 5.21
CA PHE A 47 6.64 6.45 3.94
C PHE A 47 5.24 6.56 3.33
N VAL A 48 4.20 6.03 4.00
CA VAL A 48 2.83 5.95 3.46
C VAL A 48 1.86 6.64 4.41
N GLN A 49 1.23 7.72 3.95
CA GLN A 49 0.31 8.51 4.78
C GLN A 49 -1.14 8.09 4.60
N ARG A 50 -1.53 7.56 3.42
CA ARG A 50 -2.89 7.12 3.14
C ARG A 50 -2.89 5.84 2.33
N VAL A 51 -3.80 4.93 2.68
CA VAL A 51 -4.01 3.65 1.98
C VAL A 51 -5.43 3.61 1.47
N PHE A 52 -5.59 3.20 0.23
CA PHE A 52 -6.87 3.07 -0.45
C PHE A 52 -7.01 1.67 -1.05
N SER A 53 -8.17 1.05 -0.87
CA SER A 53 -8.52 -0.24 -1.48
C SER A 53 -9.73 -0.02 -2.39
N LEU A 54 -9.72 -0.63 -3.58
CA LEU A 54 -10.86 -0.58 -4.51
C LEU A 54 -12.12 -1.23 -3.92
N GLU A 55 -11.98 -2.15 -2.96
CA GLU A 55 -13.13 -2.70 -2.20
C GLU A 55 -13.94 -1.57 -1.55
N ASN A 56 -13.26 -0.51 -1.08
CA ASN A 56 -13.89 0.65 -0.45
C ASN A 56 -14.76 1.44 -1.45
N LEU A 57 -14.41 1.49 -2.74
CA LEU A 57 -15.24 2.13 -3.77
C LEU A 57 -16.53 1.35 -4.02
N THR A 58 -16.41 0.03 -4.15
CA THR A 58 -17.58 -0.82 -4.42
C THR A 58 -18.58 -0.83 -3.26
N ALA A 59 -18.11 -0.68 -2.02
CA ALA A 59 -18.98 -0.52 -0.86
C ALA A 59 -19.66 0.87 -0.84
N ALA A 60 -18.92 1.93 -1.12
CA ALA A 60 -19.45 3.30 -1.12
C ALA A 60 -20.41 3.60 -2.29
N GLN A 61 -20.25 2.94 -3.45
CA GLN A 61 -21.13 3.09 -4.61
C GLN A 61 -22.43 2.26 -4.51
N ARG A 62 -22.51 1.32 -3.56
CA ARG A 62 -23.70 0.47 -3.31
C ARG A 62 -24.59 0.99 -2.18
N ALA A 63 -24.19 2.05 -1.49
CA ALA A 63 -24.97 2.75 -0.48
C ALA A 63 -25.65 3.98 -1.11
#